data_AF-I0H9B8-F1
#
_entry.id   AF-I0H9B8-F1
#
_cell.length_a   1.000
_cell.length_b   1.000
_cell.length_c   1.000
_cell.angle_alpha   90.00
_cell.angle_beta   90.00
_cell.angle_gamma   90.00
#
_symmetry.space_group_name_H-M   'P 1'
#
loop_
_entity.id
_entity.type
_entity.pdbx_description
1 polymer ?
#
loop_
_entity_poly.entity_id
_entity_poly.type
_entity_poly.pdbx_seq_one_letter_code
_entity_poly.pdbx_strand_id
1 'polypeptide(L)'
;MATTTTATTVAPDGGQIERKPLMTGPALLMMNLGFFGVQFSFGLTQSAVNPLFLLIGASPEQLPILNLAGPVTGLIIQPLIGAISDRTWHPRWGRRRPFITAGALLCAVILFLFPFVGILWLAVICFWLLDAGNNTSMEPYRAFISDRLPKSQLARGFLTQSMFTGAGAVLANLSLFVLEKVEPLQETAGNGVPYWMYVCFMIGTFCILLTVLTAMARTKELVPSDEDLAEMRAAPKGLHHAVREIADAVRVMPVAMHKIGVVFLFQWYAMFIYWQFVAVSLGETVFGATPQDGGAAWEEAIGWSGLQNAAYNFVTMVSALFLVGFARRIGAKRVHAVALGLAAVSLVWLSNITNQYVALVPMIGLGIFWASAVGVPYLMVASMVPAKRTGVYMGILNMMIVVPMLIQTLTFGWIFEHLLDGKGSNAIMLAGVLLGIGAIAMLWVNPPDEADESPIVPLGSKRSITVYDRVVVGSDGTPTSLYAVDRAAEVAQAAQARLVVVTAYRTAAATEPAALAEGAHRDVYGIDAARDALEKSVTGLTRERARYIDQRLVEGDPAQALLDAVGADPANLIVVGNRGLGASQGQLLGSVPAAVVKNAVCDVLVVQTSALDEERVVPPS
;
A
#
# COMPACT_ATOMS: atom_id res chain seq x y z
N MET A 1 10.96 43.80 -42.91
CA MET A 1 10.57 43.30 -41.58
C MET A 1 10.97 41.84 -41.51
N ALA A 2 12.09 41.54 -40.84
CA ALA A 2 12.60 40.18 -40.65
C ALA A 2 12.15 39.70 -39.26
N THR A 3 11.29 38.70 -39.22
CA THR A 3 10.85 38.02 -38.00
C THR A 3 11.91 37.01 -37.57
N THR A 4 12.73 37.41 -36.62
CA THR A 4 13.68 36.55 -35.92
C THR A 4 12.91 35.56 -35.05
N THR A 5 12.81 34.30 -35.48
CA THR A 5 12.29 33.23 -34.63
C THR A 5 13.46 32.70 -33.80
N THR A 6 13.52 33.08 -32.52
CA THR A 6 14.47 32.50 -31.57
C THR A 6 14.09 31.05 -31.33
N ALA A 7 14.84 30.13 -31.94
CA ALA A 7 14.80 28.71 -31.61
C ALA A 7 15.20 28.55 -30.14
N THR A 8 14.21 28.33 -29.27
CA THR A 8 14.47 27.89 -27.91
C THR A 8 14.89 26.44 -28.02
N THR A 9 16.17 26.17 -27.77
CA THR A 9 16.67 24.80 -27.61
C THR A 9 15.91 24.16 -26.46
N VAL A 10 15.00 23.23 -26.76
CA VAL A 10 14.48 22.30 -25.77
C VAL A 10 15.68 21.46 -25.34
N ALA A 11 16.17 21.73 -24.12
CA ALA A 11 17.15 20.86 -23.48
C ALA A 11 16.55 19.45 -23.46
N PRO A 12 17.34 18.38 -23.70
CA PRO A 12 16.84 17.03 -23.56
C PRO A 12 16.31 16.91 -22.14
N ASP A 13 15.02 16.64 -22.02
CA ASP A 13 14.42 16.25 -20.74
C ASP A 13 15.08 14.92 -20.41
N GLY A 14 16.21 15.02 -19.70
CA GLY A 14 16.85 13.88 -19.09
C GLY A 14 15.84 13.38 -18.09
N GLY A 15 15.05 12.38 -18.50
CA GLY A 15 14.14 11.65 -17.65
C GLY A 15 14.92 11.08 -16.48
N GLN A 16 15.13 11.90 -15.46
CA GLN A 16 15.57 11.47 -14.16
C GLN A 16 14.39 10.71 -13.59
N ILE A 17 14.37 9.40 -13.83
CA ILE A 17 13.64 8.49 -12.96
C ILE A 17 14.12 8.86 -11.56
N GLU A 18 13.28 9.53 -10.79
CA GLU A 18 13.61 10.06 -9.47
C GLU A 18 13.85 8.86 -8.52
N ARG A 19 15.07 8.32 -8.56
CA ARG A 19 15.43 7.14 -7.76
C ARG A 19 15.65 7.58 -6.33
N LYS A 20 14.60 7.44 -5.51
CA LYS A 20 14.68 7.62 -4.05
C LYS A 20 15.90 6.87 -3.49
N PRO A 21 16.77 7.53 -2.70
CA PRO A 21 18.01 6.93 -2.25
C PRO A 21 17.74 5.80 -1.25
N LEU A 22 18.41 4.65 -1.45
CA LEU A 22 18.35 3.50 -0.55
C LEU A 22 18.84 3.87 0.85
N MET A 23 18.15 3.36 1.87
CA MET A 23 18.56 3.49 3.27
C MET A 23 19.23 2.19 3.76
N THR A 24 20.25 2.34 4.59
CA THR A 24 20.89 1.22 5.30
C THR A 24 19.98 0.70 6.42
N GLY A 25 20.24 -0.52 6.91
CA GLY A 25 19.50 -1.09 8.05
C GLY A 25 19.45 -0.17 9.28
N PRO A 26 20.59 0.37 9.76
CA PRO A 26 20.60 1.31 10.88
C PRO A 26 19.82 2.60 10.60
N ALA A 27 19.86 3.12 9.37
CA ALA A 27 19.10 4.31 8.99
C ALA A 27 17.58 4.03 8.99
N LEU A 28 17.16 2.83 8.55
CA LEU A 28 15.75 2.40 8.62
C LEU A 28 15.26 2.24 10.05
N LEU A 29 16.09 1.68 10.94
CA LEU A 29 15.78 1.58 12.36
C LEU A 29 15.66 2.96 13.00
N MET A 30 16.61 3.86 12.72
CA MET A 30 16.57 5.25 13.22
C MET A 30 15.33 6.00 12.72
N MET A 31 14.97 5.81 11.44
CA MET A 31 13.78 6.41 10.86
C MET A 31 12.51 5.93 11.53
N ASN A 32 12.40 4.65 11.92
CA ASN A 32 11.20 4.11 12.54
C ASN A 32 11.20 4.21 14.08
N LEU A 33 12.31 4.62 14.69
CA LEU A 33 12.46 4.67 16.14
C LEU A 33 11.34 5.47 16.81
N GLY A 34 10.85 6.54 16.20
CA GLY A 34 9.77 7.35 16.77
C GLY A 34 8.43 6.62 16.92
N PHE A 35 8.17 5.56 16.13
CA PHE A 35 6.98 4.72 16.35
C PHE A 35 7.00 4.02 17.69
N PHE A 36 8.18 3.74 18.26
CA PHE A 36 8.28 3.18 19.60
C PHE A 36 7.59 4.08 20.63
N GLY A 37 7.93 5.38 20.63
CA GLY A 37 7.38 6.33 21.59
C GLY A 37 5.90 6.63 21.37
N VAL A 38 5.48 6.78 20.10
CA VAL A 38 4.07 6.94 19.75
C VAL A 38 3.25 5.72 20.22
N GLN A 39 3.78 4.51 20.05
CA GLN A 39 3.05 3.29 20.41
C GLN A 39 3.11 2.98 21.90
N PHE A 40 4.12 3.45 22.61
CA PHE A 40 4.11 3.49 24.07
C PHE A 40 2.96 4.38 24.57
N SER A 41 2.83 5.59 24.02
CA SER A 41 1.74 6.53 24.36
C SER A 41 0.36 5.92 24.07
N PHE A 42 0.16 5.32 22.91
CA PHE A 42 -1.07 4.57 22.60
C PHE A 42 -1.29 3.39 23.55
N GLY A 43 -0.25 2.64 23.91
CA GLY A 43 -0.33 1.53 24.86
C GLY A 43 -0.82 1.99 26.24
N LEU A 44 -0.30 3.11 26.77
CA LEU A 44 -0.81 3.71 28.00
C LEU A 44 -2.25 4.19 27.84
N THR A 45 -2.58 4.74 26.69
CA THR A 45 -3.95 5.21 26.38
C THR A 45 -4.95 4.06 26.45
N GLN A 46 -4.58 2.88 25.93
CA GLN A 46 -5.44 1.68 25.95
C GLN A 46 -5.53 1.03 27.33
N SER A 47 -4.42 0.95 28.06
CA SER A 47 -4.34 0.12 29.27
C SER A 47 -4.45 0.89 30.60
N ALA A 48 -4.16 2.20 30.62
CA ALA A 48 -4.11 2.98 31.87
C ALA A 48 -5.25 4.00 32.01
N VAL A 49 -5.89 4.44 30.91
CA VAL A 49 -6.91 5.50 30.97
C VAL A 49 -8.18 5.06 31.70
N ASN A 50 -8.67 3.84 31.43
CA ASN A 50 -9.87 3.32 32.11
C ASN A 50 -9.65 3.17 33.63
N PRO A 51 -8.57 2.52 34.10
CA PRO A 51 -8.24 2.50 35.52
C PRO A 51 -8.16 3.91 36.13
N LEU A 52 -7.52 4.86 35.43
CA LEU A 52 -7.41 6.24 35.90
C LEU A 52 -8.78 6.90 36.05
N PHE A 53 -9.69 6.75 35.09
CA PHE A 53 -11.04 7.30 35.17
C PHE A 53 -11.81 6.76 36.38
N LEU A 54 -11.72 5.45 36.64
CA LEU A 54 -12.36 4.83 37.80
C LEU A 54 -11.79 5.37 39.12
N LEU A 55 -10.46 5.52 39.22
CA LEU A 55 -9.79 6.04 40.42
C LEU A 55 -10.20 7.48 40.77
N ILE A 56 -10.52 8.30 39.77
CA ILE A 56 -10.91 9.71 39.95
C ILE A 56 -12.45 9.92 39.91
N GLY A 57 -13.23 8.84 40.04
CA GLY A 57 -14.66 8.90 40.31
C GLY A 57 -15.59 8.65 39.11
N ALA A 58 -15.12 8.08 38.00
CA ALA A 58 -16.02 7.56 36.97
C ALA A 58 -16.73 6.28 37.44
N SER A 59 -18.00 6.13 37.08
CA SER A 59 -18.67 4.83 37.21
C SER A 59 -18.35 3.94 35.99
N PRO A 60 -18.35 2.61 36.13
CA PRO A 60 -18.06 1.69 35.02
C PRO A 60 -18.94 1.92 33.78
N GLU A 61 -20.20 2.30 33.98
CA GLU A 61 -21.18 2.54 32.90
C GLU A 61 -20.85 3.80 32.08
N GLN A 62 -20.05 4.72 32.64
CA GLN A 62 -19.61 5.92 31.95
C GLN A 62 -18.42 5.66 31.01
N LEU A 63 -17.65 4.58 31.22
CA LEU A 63 -16.43 4.34 30.45
C LEU A 63 -16.65 4.34 28.91
N PRO A 64 -17.72 3.75 28.35
CA PRO A 64 -17.93 3.79 26.90
C PRO A 64 -18.05 5.22 26.33
N ILE A 65 -18.78 6.11 26.99
CA ILE A 65 -18.96 7.49 26.51
C ILE A 65 -17.68 8.32 26.72
N LEU A 66 -16.95 8.08 27.82
CA LEU A 66 -15.66 8.73 28.09
C LEU A 66 -14.60 8.32 27.06
N ASN A 67 -14.67 7.08 26.56
CA ASN A 67 -13.76 6.52 25.55
C ASN A 67 -14.08 6.92 24.09
N LEU A 68 -15.11 7.74 23.87
CA LEU A 68 -15.52 8.15 22.53
C LEU A 68 -14.41 8.91 21.76
N ALA A 69 -13.41 9.46 22.47
CA ALA A 69 -12.30 10.17 21.85
C ALA A 69 -11.63 9.32 20.77
N GLY A 70 -11.21 8.09 21.07
CA GLY A 70 -10.41 7.24 20.17
C GLY A 70 -11.03 7.06 18.77
N PRO A 71 -12.27 6.56 18.67
CA PRO A 71 -12.94 6.44 17.37
C PRO A 71 -13.16 7.78 16.67
N VAL A 72 -13.52 8.85 17.39
CA VAL A 72 -13.86 10.15 16.78
C VAL A 72 -12.63 10.86 16.22
N THR A 73 -11.56 10.94 17.00
CA THR A 73 -10.27 11.50 16.57
C THR A 73 -9.68 10.67 15.43
N GLY A 74 -9.77 9.34 15.46
CA GLY A 74 -9.32 8.48 14.37
C GLY A 74 -10.10 8.73 13.08
N LEU A 75 -11.42 8.88 13.16
CA LEU A 75 -12.26 9.14 11.98
C LEU A 75 -12.01 10.53 11.38
N ILE A 76 -11.70 11.53 12.21
CA ILE A 76 -11.64 12.94 11.79
C ILE A 76 -10.20 13.41 11.61
N ILE A 77 -9.36 13.30 12.63
CA ILE A 77 -8.02 13.91 12.67
C ILE A 77 -7.09 13.22 11.68
N GLN A 78 -7.07 11.89 11.65
CA GLN A 78 -6.12 11.14 10.79
C GLN A 78 -6.28 11.48 9.30
N PRO A 79 -7.47 11.41 8.67
CA PRO A 79 -7.66 11.81 7.27
C PRO A 79 -7.35 13.29 7.00
N LEU A 80 -7.76 14.17 7.91
CA LEU A 80 -7.54 15.61 7.76
C LEU A 80 -6.06 15.96 7.81
N ILE A 81 -5.32 15.44 8.79
CA ILE A 81 -3.88 15.65 8.92
C ILE A 81 -3.14 15.03 7.73
N GLY A 82 -3.57 13.87 7.23
CA GLY A 82 -3.06 13.28 5.99
C GLY A 82 -3.18 14.24 4.80
N ALA A 83 -4.38 14.76 4.56
CA ALA A 83 -4.67 15.71 3.47
C ALA A 83 -3.93 17.06 3.62
N ILE A 84 -3.93 17.62 4.83
CA ILE A 84 -3.26 18.90 5.10
C ILE A 84 -1.73 18.75 4.95
N SER A 85 -1.18 17.64 5.45
CA SER A 85 0.25 17.41 5.36
C SER A 85 0.70 17.17 3.91
N ASP A 86 -0.10 16.56 3.03
CA ASP A 86 0.25 16.37 1.60
C ASP A 86 0.61 17.68 0.88
N ARG A 87 0.04 18.82 1.31
CA ARG A 87 0.20 20.15 0.69
C ARG A 87 1.13 21.10 1.45
N THR A 88 1.77 20.61 2.50
CA THR A 88 2.63 21.45 3.35
C THR A 88 4.10 21.26 2.96
N TRP A 89 4.86 22.34 2.82
CA TRP A 89 6.31 22.26 2.73
C TRP A 89 6.98 23.38 3.52
N HIS A 90 7.96 23.03 4.34
CA HIS A 90 8.79 23.99 5.05
C HIS A 90 10.29 23.73 4.78
N PRO A 91 11.12 24.74 4.47
CA PRO A 91 12.53 24.54 4.08
C PRO A 91 13.39 23.76 5.10
N ARG A 92 13.12 23.94 6.40
CA ARG A 92 13.86 23.24 7.47
C ARG A 92 13.18 21.96 7.98
N TRP A 93 11.85 21.95 7.91
CA TRP A 93 11.06 20.92 8.58
C TRP A 93 10.50 19.90 7.60
N GLY A 94 10.46 20.17 6.29
CA GLY A 94 9.89 19.28 5.29
C GLY A 94 8.37 19.33 5.27
N ARG A 95 7.76 18.24 4.81
CA ARG A 95 6.31 18.07 4.65
C ARG A 95 5.67 17.41 5.86
N ARG A 96 6.23 16.27 6.32
CA ARG A 96 5.63 15.41 7.35
C ARG A 96 6.13 15.70 8.75
N ARG A 97 7.44 15.96 8.91
CA ARG A 97 8.07 16.11 10.24
C ARG A 97 7.45 17.20 11.13
N PRO A 98 6.91 18.34 10.64
CA PRO A 98 6.22 19.30 11.50
C PRO A 98 5.05 18.67 12.26
N PHE A 99 4.21 17.89 11.56
CA PHE A 99 3.02 17.26 12.15
C PHE A 99 3.41 16.11 13.08
N ILE A 100 4.37 15.28 12.66
CA ILE A 100 4.91 14.19 13.50
C ILE A 100 5.41 14.75 14.84
N THR A 101 6.20 15.82 14.77
CA THR A 101 6.83 16.45 15.93
C THR A 101 5.80 17.19 16.79
N ALA A 102 4.89 17.95 16.18
CA ALA A 102 3.85 18.67 16.91
C ALA A 102 2.90 17.72 17.66
N GLY A 103 2.48 16.62 17.03
CA GLY A 103 1.69 15.57 17.68
C GLY A 103 2.44 14.95 18.86
N ALA A 104 3.72 14.61 18.69
CA ALA A 104 4.53 14.03 19.76
C ALA A 104 4.78 15.01 20.94
N LEU A 105 4.96 16.31 20.66
CA LEU A 105 5.08 17.33 21.70
C LEU A 105 3.77 17.49 22.48
N LEU A 106 2.62 17.47 21.78
CA LEU A 106 1.31 17.47 22.43
C LEU A 106 1.15 16.24 23.33
N CYS A 107 1.43 15.04 22.82
CA CYS A 107 1.39 13.82 23.63
C CYS A 107 2.30 13.89 24.84
N ALA A 108 3.53 14.40 24.69
CA ALA A 108 4.47 14.52 25.81
C ALA A 108 3.95 15.46 26.90
N VAL A 109 3.42 16.62 26.53
CA VAL A 109 2.81 17.56 27.48
C VAL A 109 1.63 16.91 28.19
N ILE A 110 0.76 16.23 27.44
CA ILE A 110 -0.44 15.64 28.04
C ILE A 110 -0.10 14.42 28.88
N LEU A 111 0.80 13.54 28.45
CA LEU A 111 1.30 12.42 29.27
C LEU A 111 1.93 12.92 30.57
N PHE A 112 2.66 14.03 30.50
CA PHE A 112 3.21 14.64 31.71
C PHE A 112 2.10 15.12 32.64
N LEU A 113 1.09 15.81 32.13
CA LEU A 113 0.02 16.41 32.94
C LEU A 113 -1.02 15.40 33.43
N PHE A 114 -1.28 14.33 32.68
CA PHE A 114 -2.39 13.40 32.91
C PHE A 114 -2.47 12.85 34.35
N PRO A 115 -1.40 12.27 34.94
CA PRO A 115 -1.50 11.67 36.27
C PRO A 115 -1.72 12.71 37.38
N PHE A 116 -1.48 14.00 37.13
CA PHE A 116 -1.75 15.08 38.10
C PHE A 116 -3.23 15.46 38.15
N VAL A 117 -4.05 15.02 37.19
CA VAL A 117 -5.46 15.40 37.12
C VAL A 117 -6.31 14.51 38.03
N GLY A 118 -6.86 15.10 39.09
CA GLY A 118 -7.78 14.43 40.04
C GLY A 118 -9.27 14.62 39.74
N ILE A 119 -9.64 15.23 38.62
CA ILE A 119 -11.02 15.58 38.30
C ILE A 119 -11.40 14.98 36.94
N LEU A 120 -12.48 14.20 36.92
CA LEU A 120 -12.88 13.40 35.77
C LEU A 120 -13.00 14.18 34.45
N TRP A 121 -13.68 15.33 34.42
CA TRP A 121 -13.88 16.06 33.16
C TRP A 121 -12.57 16.57 32.55
N LEU A 122 -11.60 16.94 33.40
CA LEU A 122 -10.28 17.37 32.94
C LEU A 122 -9.46 16.19 32.43
N ALA A 123 -9.61 15.01 33.06
CA ALA A 123 -8.98 13.77 32.61
C ALA A 123 -9.51 13.34 31.24
N VAL A 124 -10.81 13.53 30.98
CA VAL A 124 -11.41 13.33 29.65
C VAL A 124 -10.78 14.27 28.62
N ILE A 125 -10.60 15.55 28.94
CA ILE A 125 -9.92 16.48 28.03
C ILE A 125 -8.48 16.05 27.76
N CYS A 126 -7.74 15.62 28.79
CA CYS A 126 -6.42 15.05 28.63
C CYS A 126 -6.46 13.84 27.69
N PHE A 127 -7.39 12.91 27.87
CA PHE A 127 -7.55 11.77 26.97
C PHE A 127 -7.81 12.19 25.51
N TRP A 128 -8.73 13.13 25.28
CA TRP A 128 -9.01 13.65 23.93
C TRP A 128 -7.78 14.31 23.28
N LEU A 129 -7.03 15.12 24.04
CA LEU A 129 -5.83 15.78 23.53
C LEU A 129 -4.68 14.80 23.31
N LEU A 130 -4.52 13.82 24.19
CA LEU A 130 -3.51 12.76 24.05
C LEU A 130 -3.77 11.94 22.78
N ASP A 131 -5.01 11.52 22.58
CA ASP A 131 -5.41 10.71 21.45
C ASP A 131 -5.34 11.51 20.13
N ALA A 132 -5.74 12.79 20.15
CA ALA A 132 -5.54 13.71 19.03
C ALA A 132 -4.07 13.89 18.66
N GLY A 133 -3.18 14.04 19.66
CA GLY A 133 -1.74 14.13 19.46
C GLY A 133 -1.15 12.85 18.87
N ASN A 134 -1.59 11.71 19.39
CA ASN A 134 -1.15 10.38 18.95
C ASN A 134 -1.50 10.17 17.47
N ASN A 135 -2.75 10.47 17.10
CA ASN A 135 -3.23 10.41 15.72
C ASN A 135 -2.53 11.40 14.79
N THR A 136 -2.28 12.62 15.26
CA THR A 136 -1.55 13.66 14.51
C THR A 136 -0.09 13.27 14.26
N SER A 137 0.53 12.55 15.19
CA SER A 137 1.91 12.07 15.04
C SER A 137 1.98 10.85 14.12
N MET A 138 1.09 9.88 14.32
CA MET A 138 1.14 8.56 13.70
C MET A 138 0.88 8.58 12.20
N GLU A 139 -0.14 9.30 11.72
CA GLU A 139 -0.52 9.26 10.31
C GLU A 139 0.55 9.84 9.36
N PRO A 140 1.02 11.08 9.57
CA PRO A 140 2.11 11.64 8.77
C PRO A 140 3.38 10.79 8.81
N TYR A 141 3.59 10.03 9.88
CA TYR A 141 4.72 9.11 10.00
C TYR A 141 4.61 7.91 9.04
N ARG A 142 3.41 7.32 8.90
CA ARG A 142 3.17 6.25 7.91
C ARG A 142 3.37 6.73 6.48
N ALA A 143 2.87 7.94 6.19
CA ALA A 143 3.10 8.58 4.90
C ALA A 143 4.60 8.89 4.69
N PHE A 144 5.31 9.32 5.75
CA PHE A 144 6.75 9.62 5.70
C PHE A 144 7.61 8.41 5.30
N ILE A 145 7.26 7.18 5.73
CA ILE A 145 7.95 5.96 5.28
C ILE A 145 7.84 5.80 3.75
N SER A 146 6.62 5.97 3.23
CA SER A 146 6.33 5.85 1.80
C SER A 146 7.00 6.94 0.98
N ASP A 147 7.05 8.15 1.53
CA ASP A 147 7.71 9.29 0.92
C ASP A 147 9.23 9.08 0.83
N ARG A 148 9.84 8.56 1.91
CA ARG A 148 11.29 8.47 2.04
C ARG A 148 11.91 7.24 1.37
N LEU A 149 11.18 6.13 1.28
CA LEU A 149 11.71 4.85 0.81
C LEU A 149 11.34 4.56 -0.66
N PRO A 150 12.25 3.97 -1.44
CA PRO A 150 11.89 3.38 -2.73
C PRO A 150 11.02 2.12 -2.54
N LYS A 151 10.26 1.74 -3.58
CA LYS A 151 9.36 0.57 -3.58
C LYS A 151 10.05 -0.70 -3.05
N SER A 152 11.30 -0.96 -3.45
CA SER A 152 12.10 -2.12 -3.02
C SER A 152 12.40 -2.19 -1.51
N GLN A 153 12.26 -1.07 -0.79
CA GLN A 153 12.48 -0.97 0.66
C GLN A 153 11.19 -0.74 1.46
N LEU A 154 10.03 -0.53 0.83
CA LEU A 154 8.76 -0.29 1.55
C LEU A 154 8.42 -1.43 2.51
N ALA A 155 8.59 -2.68 2.07
CA ALA A 155 8.33 -3.85 2.92
C ALA A 155 9.22 -3.86 4.17
N ARG A 156 10.50 -3.48 4.02
CA ARG A 156 11.40 -3.33 5.17
C ARG A 156 10.94 -2.19 6.08
N GLY A 157 10.58 -1.03 5.52
CA GLY A 157 10.10 0.13 6.27
C GLY A 157 8.88 -0.19 7.14
N PHE A 158 7.78 -0.62 6.52
CA PHE A 158 6.51 -0.87 7.22
C PHE A 158 6.56 -2.04 8.22
N LEU A 159 7.41 -3.04 7.98
CA LEU A 159 7.57 -4.13 8.94
C LEU A 159 8.55 -3.76 10.06
N THR A 160 9.54 -2.91 9.82
CA THR A 160 10.30 -2.28 10.93
C THR A 160 9.41 -1.38 11.79
N GLN A 161 8.49 -0.62 11.19
CA GLN A 161 7.43 0.09 11.93
C GLN A 161 6.61 -0.86 12.81
N SER A 162 6.23 -2.02 12.26
CA SER A 162 5.45 -3.05 12.99
C SER A 162 6.21 -3.63 14.18
N MET A 163 7.53 -3.83 14.02
CA MET A 163 8.42 -4.23 15.12
C MET A 163 8.40 -3.20 16.26
N PHE A 164 8.60 -1.91 15.95
CA PHE A 164 8.57 -0.85 16.96
C PHE A 164 7.18 -0.63 17.58
N THR A 165 6.13 -0.93 16.82
CA THR A 165 4.75 -0.96 17.34
C THR A 165 4.60 -2.01 18.43
N GLY A 166 5.03 -3.25 18.17
CA GLY A 166 5.05 -4.29 19.19
C GLY A 166 5.92 -3.91 20.40
N ALA A 167 7.13 -3.40 20.15
CA ALA A 167 8.07 -3.02 21.22
C ALA A 167 7.52 -1.92 22.15
N GLY A 168 6.93 -0.86 21.58
CA GLY A 168 6.33 0.23 22.36
C GLY A 168 5.14 -0.25 23.19
N ALA A 169 4.25 -1.05 22.59
CA ALA A 169 3.09 -1.61 23.28
C ALA A 169 3.48 -2.57 24.41
N VAL A 170 4.48 -3.43 24.20
CA VAL A 170 5.01 -4.32 25.25
C VAL A 170 5.55 -3.51 26.41
N LEU A 171 6.39 -2.50 26.15
CA LEU A 171 6.98 -1.72 27.23
C LEU A 171 5.92 -0.93 28.01
N ALA A 172 4.90 -0.37 27.33
CA ALA A 172 3.81 0.31 28.01
C ALA A 172 3.06 -0.63 28.98
N ASN A 173 2.61 -1.79 28.49
CA ASN A 173 1.89 -2.76 29.32
C ASN A 173 2.77 -3.35 30.44
N LEU A 174 4.02 -3.67 30.14
CA LEU A 174 4.96 -4.21 31.13
C LEU A 174 5.29 -3.16 32.20
N SER A 175 5.39 -1.87 31.83
CA SER A 175 5.65 -0.80 32.79
C SER A 175 4.54 -0.70 33.84
N LEU A 176 3.27 -0.77 33.41
CA LEU A 176 2.12 -0.79 34.33
C LEU A 176 2.20 -2.01 35.26
N PHE A 177 2.33 -3.21 34.71
CA PHE A 177 2.35 -4.46 35.47
C PHE A 177 3.51 -4.58 36.48
N VAL A 178 4.70 -4.09 36.11
CA VAL A 178 5.89 -4.16 36.97
C VAL A 178 5.84 -3.09 38.04
N LEU A 179 5.50 -1.84 37.67
CA LEU A 179 5.55 -0.72 38.61
C LEU A 179 4.43 -0.78 39.65
N GLU A 180 3.27 -1.35 39.30
CA GLU A 180 2.18 -1.61 40.25
C GLU A 180 2.62 -2.51 41.43
N LYS A 181 3.61 -3.40 41.21
CA LYS A 181 4.13 -4.34 42.23
C LYS A 181 5.22 -3.76 43.11
N VAL A 182 5.65 -2.53 42.85
CA VAL A 182 6.70 -1.86 43.63
C VAL A 182 6.04 -1.21 44.85
N GLU A 183 6.18 -1.81 46.03
CA GLU A 183 5.50 -1.37 47.28
C GLU A 183 5.56 0.15 47.54
N PRO A 184 6.73 0.84 47.43
CA PRO A 184 6.78 2.30 47.63
C PRO A 184 5.96 3.13 46.64
N LEU A 185 5.60 2.56 45.48
CA LEU A 185 4.85 3.25 44.44
C LEU A 185 3.33 2.98 44.49
N GLN A 186 2.88 2.10 45.40
CA GLN A 186 1.45 1.80 45.59
C GLN A 186 0.71 2.90 46.35
N GLU A 187 1.44 3.74 47.09
CA GLU A 187 0.87 4.91 47.75
C GLU A 187 0.19 5.85 46.75
N THR A 188 -0.93 6.45 47.18
CA THR A 188 -1.71 7.39 46.37
C THR A 188 -1.33 8.83 46.67
N ALA A 189 -1.14 9.63 45.61
CA ALA A 189 -1.02 11.06 45.73
C ALA A 189 -2.35 11.69 46.20
N GLY A 190 -2.32 12.97 46.60
CA GLY A 190 -3.48 13.68 47.16
C GLY A 190 -4.69 13.83 46.21
N ASN A 191 -4.55 13.45 44.94
CA ASN A 191 -5.61 13.42 43.93
C ASN A 191 -6.20 12.02 43.70
N GLY A 192 -5.82 11.01 44.50
CA GLY A 192 -6.31 9.63 44.41
C GLY A 192 -5.56 8.75 43.42
N VAL A 193 -4.55 9.27 42.72
CA VAL A 193 -3.78 8.54 41.71
C VAL A 193 -2.54 7.90 42.34
N PRO A 194 -2.26 6.60 42.14
CA PRO A 194 -1.08 5.94 42.70
C PRO A 194 0.22 6.35 42.01
N TYR A 195 1.32 6.43 42.79
CA TYR A 195 2.62 6.90 42.30
C TYR A 195 3.21 6.04 41.17
N TRP A 196 2.93 4.73 41.13
CA TRP A 196 3.38 3.89 40.02
C TRP A 196 2.84 4.38 38.68
N MET A 197 1.62 4.93 38.67
CA MET A 197 1.00 5.43 37.45
C MET A 197 1.67 6.74 37.01
N TYR A 198 2.02 7.63 37.94
CA TYR A 198 2.86 8.79 37.63
C TYR A 198 4.15 8.37 36.93
N VAL A 199 4.86 7.37 37.47
CA VAL A 199 6.12 6.89 36.88
C VAL A 199 5.89 6.33 35.48
N CYS A 200 4.83 5.56 35.23
CA CYS A 200 4.48 5.05 33.90
C CYS A 200 4.28 6.19 32.88
N PHE A 201 3.50 7.21 33.25
CA PHE A 201 3.23 8.37 32.41
C PHE A 201 4.49 9.24 32.18
N MET A 202 5.39 9.33 33.18
CA MET A 202 6.69 9.99 33.01
C MET A 202 7.59 9.23 32.03
N ILE A 203 7.69 7.90 32.17
CA ILE A 203 8.44 7.07 31.20
C ILE A 203 7.88 7.30 29.79
N GLY A 204 6.55 7.31 29.64
CA GLY A 204 5.91 7.60 28.35
C GLY A 204 6.28 8.96 27.78
N THR A 205 6.26 10.00 28.62
CA THR A 205 6.69 11.37 28.25
C THR A 205 8.12 11.38 27.72
N PHE A 206 9.07 10.77 28.43
CA PHE A 206 10.46 10.70 27.99
C PHE A 206 10.62 9.84 26.73
N CYS A 207 9.96 8.70 26.66
CA CYS A 207 10.03 7.79 25.52
C CYS A 207 9.54 8.46 24.24
N ILE A 208 8.39 9.14 24.25
CA ILE A 208 7.86 9.80 23.06
C ILE A 208 8.73 10.99 22.61
N LEU A 209 9.16 11.84 23.54
CA LEU A 209 10.05 12.97 23.22
C LEU A 209 11.37 12.47 22.64
N LEU A 210 12.05 11.58 23.35
CA LEU A 210 13.38 11.14 22.97
C LEU A 210 13.36 10.43 21.61
N THR A 211 12.44 9.48 21.43
CA THR A 211 12.42 8.66 20.21
C THR A 211 11.95 9.44 18.99
N VAL A 212 10.86 10.23 19.10
CA VAL A 212 10.34 10.99 17.96
C VAL A 212 11.29 12.12 17.58
N LEU A 213 11.76 12.93 18.53
CA LEU A 213 12.67 14.03 18.23
C LEU A 213 13.99 13.52 17.64
N THR A 214 14.52 12.41 18.16
CA THR A 214 15.75 11.80 17.61
C THR A 214 15.54 11.31 16.18
N ALA A 215 14.44 10.59 15.91
CA ALA A 215 14.12 10.10 14.58
C ALA A 215 13.93 11.24 13.57
N MET A 216 13.16 12.28 13.96
CA MET A 216 12.86 13.43 13.11
C MET A 216 14.07 14.35 12.91
N ALA A 217 14.98 14.45 13.88
CA ALA A 217 16.23 15.21 13.72
C ALA A 217 17.23 14.51 12.79
N ARG A 218 17.31 13.18 12.86
CA ARG A 218 18.30 12.37 12.12
C ARG A 218 17.82 11.92 10.74
N THR A 219 16.51 11.90 10.49
CA THR A 219 15.95 11.50 9.20
C THR A 219 15.35 12.69 8.48
N LYS A 220 16.05 13.19 7.46
CA LYS A 220 15.57 14.29 6.62
C LYS A 220 14.68 13.78 5.49
N GLU A 221 13.67 14.59 5.16
CA GLU A 221 12.80 14.39 4.00
C GLU A 221 13.54 14.69 2.70
N LEU A 222 13.10 14.06 1.62
CA LEU A 222 13.55 14.39 0.28
C LEU A 222 12.94 15.74 -0.10
N VAL A 223 13.74 16.63 -0.68
CA VAL A 223 13.29 17.94 -1.12
C VAL A 223 12.53 17.77 -2.44
N PRO A 224 11.25 18.20 -2.53
CA PRO A 224 10.49 18.17 -3.78
C PRO A 224 11.13 19.03 -4.86
N SER A 225 10.78 18.74 -6.11
CA SER A 225 11.18 19.57 -7.25
C SER A 225 10.61 20.99 -7.14
N ASP A 226 11.22 21.96 -7.82
CA ASP A 226 10.71 23.35 -7.84
C ASP A 226 9.30 23.43 -8.43
N GLU A 227 8.97 22.55 -9.38
CA GLU A 227 7.63 22.42 -9.95
C GLU A 227 6.62 21.93 -8.90
N ASP A 228 6.95 20.87 -8.15
CA ASP A 228 6.09 20.39 -7.06
C ASP A 228 5.89 21.44 -5.98
N LEU A 229 6.95 22.20 -5.65
CA LEU A 229 6.85 23.32 -4.70
C LEU A 229 5.93 24.44 -5.21
N ALA A 230 5.96 24.74 -6.51
CA ALA A 230 5.06 25.71 -7.12
C ALA A 230 3.60 25.20 -7.08
N GLU A 231 3.37 23.93 -7.41
CA GLU A 231 2.06 23.29 -7.35
C GLU A 231 1.49 23.31 -5.91
N MET A 232 2.29 22.95 -4.90
CA MET A 232 1.88 22.99 -3.49
C MET A 232 1.55 24.40 -3.01
N ARG A 233 2.24 25.43 -3.51
CA ARG A 233 1.97 26.84 -3.19
C ARG A 233 0.68 27.34 -3.83
N ALA A 234 0.41 26.91 -5.06
CA ALA A 234 -0.78 27.27 -5.82
C ALA A 234 -2.03 26.49 -5.36
N ALA A 235 -1.85 25.31 -4.77
CA ALA A 235 -2.93 24.47 -4.30
C ALA A 235 -3.80 25.19 -3.24
N PRO A 236 -5.14 25.10 -3.34
CA PRO A 236 -6.03 25.77 -2.42
C PRO A 236 -5.89 25.20 -0.99
N LYS A 237 -5.78 26.10 -0.02
CA LYS A 237 -5.56 25.80 1.39
C LYS A 237 -6.87 25.86 2.18
N GLY A 238 -6.88 25.23 3.34
CA GLY A 238 -7.99 25.30 4.30
C GLY A 238 -8.78 24.00 4.43
N LEU A 239 -9.55 23.92 5.52
CA LEU A 239 -10.23 22.69 5.96
C LEU A 239 -11.23 22.17 4.92
N HIS A 240 -12.01 23.06 4.30
CA HIS A 240 -12.99 22.69 3.27
C HIS A 240 -12.32 21.97 2.07
N HIS A 241 -11.14 22.40 1.66
CA HIS A 241 -10.41 21.76 0.57
C HIS A 241 -9.83 20.40 0.96
N ALA A 242 -9.39 20.24 2.21
CA ALA A 242 -8.96 18.94 2.74
C ALA A 242 -10.12 17.93 2.77
N VAL A 243 -11.30 18.35 3.25
CA VAL A 243 -12.51 17.50 3.25
C VAL A 243 -12.93 17.13 1.83
N ARG A 244 -12.92 18.08 0.90
CA ARG A 244 -13.24 17.82 -0.51
C ARG A 244 -12.26 16.81 -1.12
N GLU A 245 -10.97 16.94 -0.84
CA GLU A 245 -9.95 16.03 -1.34
C GLU A 245 -10.13 14.61 -0.82
N ILE A 246 -10.49 14.44 0.45
CA ILE A 246 -10.83 13.13 1.02
C ILE A 246 -12.04 12.54 0.29
N ALA A 247 -13.11 13.33 0.10
CA ALA A 247 -14.30 12.89 -0.62
C ALA A 247 -13.98 12.47 -2.07
N ASP A 248 -13.13 13.24 -2.75
CA ASP A 248 -12.70 12.93 -4.11
C ASP A 248 -11.80 11.69 -4.15
N ALA A 249 -10.88 11.53 -3.20
CA ALA A 249 -10.04 10.34 -3.07
C ALA A 249 -10.88 9.07 -2.82
N VAL A 250 -11.89 9.12 -1.95
CA VAL A 250 -12.80 7.99 -1.72
C VAL A 250 -13.55 7.61 -3.01
N ARG A 251 -13.98 8.59 -3.82
CA ARG A 251 -14.69 8.33 -5.09
C ARG A 251 -13.81 7.70 -6.17
N VAL A 252 -12.54 8.11 -6.26
CA VAL A 252 -11.60 7.62 -7.30
C VAL A 252 -10.65 6.55 -6.79
N MET A 253 -10.91 6.01 -5.61
CA MET A 253 -10.05 5.03 -4.94
C MET A 253 -9.91 3.75 -5.78
N PRO A 254 -8.71 3.16 -5.90
CA PRO A 254 -8.51 1.94 -6.66
C PRO A 254 -9.40 0.77 -6.20
N VAL A 255 -9.80 -0.10 -7.14
CA VAL A 255 -10.60 -1.30 -6.82
C VAL A 255 -9.89 -2.21 -5.81
N ALA A 256 -8.56 -2.31 -5.89
CA ALA A 256 -7.78 -3.08 -4.93
C ALA A 256 -7.96 -2.57 -3.49
N MET A 257 -8.03 -1.26 -3.29
CA MET A 257 -8.23 -0.66 -1.97
C MET A 257 -9.66 -0.83 -1.45
N HIS A 258 -10.68 -0.82 -2.32
CA HIS A 258 -12.05 -1.22 -1.94
C HIS A 258 -12.09 -2.66 -1.41
N LYS A 259 -11.37 -3.59 -2.06
CA LYS A 259 -11.28 -4.98 -1.60
C LYS A 259 -10.55 -5.09 -0.26
N ILE A 260 -9.50 -4.29 -0.03
CA ILE A 260 -8.87 -4.17 1.29
C ILE A 260 -9.88 -3.70 2.33
N GLY A 261 -10.75 -2.73 1.99
CA GLY A 261 -11.84 -2.28 2.85
C GLY A 261 -12.78 -3.41 3.31
N VAL A 262 -13.09 -4.37 2.43
CA VAL A 262 -13.88 -5.57 2.78
C VAL A 262 -13.13 -6.45 3.78
N VAL A 263 -11.82 -6.66 3.58
CA VAL A 263 -10.99 -7.40 4.55
C VAL A 263 -10.99 -6.70 5.90
N PHE A 264 -10.84 -5.37 5.89
CA PHE A 264 -10.82 -4.53 7.08
C PHE A 264 -12.14 -4.54 7.84
N LEU A 265 -13.28 -4.63 7.14
CA LEU A 265 -14.59 -4.80 7.77
C LEU A 265 -14.58 -6.01 8.69
N PHE A 266 -14.21 -7.19 8.19
CA PHE A 266 -14.18 -8.41 9.01
C PHE A 266 -13.04 -8.37 10.05
N GLN A 267 -11.86 -7.92 9.64
CA GLN A 267 -10.67 -7.89 10.50
C GLN A 267 -10.87 -7.02 11.74
N TRP A 268 -11.31 -5.77 11.54
CA TRP A 268 -11.39 -4.81 12.64
C TRP A 268 -12.65 -4.98 13.47
N TYR A 269 -13.74 -5.47 12.87
CA TYR A 269 -14.90 -5.94 13.64
C TYR A 269 -14.49 -7.07 14.59
N ALA A 270 -13.76 -8.08 14.09
CA ALA A 270 -13.27 -9.20 14.90
C ALA A 270 -12.31 -8.76 16.01
N MET A 271 -11.35 -7.89 15.70
CA MET A 271 -10.38 -7.42 16.70
C MET A 271 -11.05 -6.59 17.80
N PHE A 272 -12.09 -5.83 17.47
CA PHE A 272 -12.82 -5.06 18.46
C PHE A 272 -13.63 -5.96 19.40
N ILE A 273 -14.19 -7.08 18.90
CA ILE A 273 -14.74 -8.14 19.75
C ILE A 273 -13.65 -8.71 20.67
N TYR A 274 -12.49 -9.08 20.12
CA TYR A 274 -11.40 -9.66 20.91
C TYR A 274 -11.02 -8.75 22.09
N TRP A 275 -10.76 -7.46 21.86
CA TRP A 275 -10.37 -6.55 22.94
C TRP A 275 -11.44 -6.35 24.01
N GLN A 276 -12.71 -6.41 23.64
CA GLN A 276 -13.82 -6.24 24.59
C GLN A 276 -14.10 -7.52 25.40
N PHE A 277 -13.96 -8.71 24.80
CA PHE A 277 -14.46 -9.96 25.35
C PHE A 277 -13.39 -10.96 25.79
N VAL A 278 -12.10 -10.68 25.57
CA VAL A 278 -11.02 -11.63 25.95
C VAL A 278 -10.99 -11.92 27.46
N ALA A 279 -11.15 -10.90 28.30
CA ALA A 279 -11.24 -11.08 29.75
C ALA A 279 -12.47 -11.90 30.16
N VAL A 280 -13.63 -11.63 29.53
CA VAL A 280 -14.88 -12.37 29.76
C VAL A 280 -14.71 -13.84 29.35
N SER A 281 -14.15 -14.10 28.18
CA SER A 281 -13.89 -15.46 27.69
C SER A 281 -12.95 -16.23 28.62
N LEU A 282 -11.86 -15.61 29.09
CA LEU A 282 -10.95 -16.25 30.04
C LEU A 282 -11.63 -16.52 31.39
N GLY A 283 -12.41 -15.54 31.88
CA GLY A 283 -13.22 -15.69 33.07
C GLY A 283 -14.10 -16.93 32.98
N GLU A 284 -14.89 -17.07 31.91
CA GLU A 284 -15.79 -18.20 31.70
C GLU A 284 -15.07 -19.55 31.56
N THR A 285 -13.99 -19.59 30.76
CA THR A 285 -13.38 -20.86 30.31
C THR A 285 -12.29 -21.37 31.25
N VAL A 286 -11.49 -20.47 31.82
CA VAL A 286 -10.30 -20.81 32.60
C VAL A 286 -10.55 -20.65 34.10
N PHE A 287 -11.19 -19.54 34.50
CA PHE A 287 -11.33 -19.17 35.91
C PHE A 287 -12.72 -19.48 36.50
N GLY A 288 -13.69 -19.83 35.65
CA GLY A 288 -15.07 -20.11 36.07
C GLY A 288 -15.78 -18.91 36.72
N ALA A 289 -15.45 -17.69 36.28
CA ALA A 289 -15.97 -16.43 36.84
C ALA A 289 -16.49 -15.49 35.74
N THR A 290 -17.55 -14.75 36.04
CA THR A 290 -18.15 -13.74 35.15
C THR A 290 -17.95 -12.32 35.70
N PRO A 291 -18.13 -11.29 34.86
CA PRO A 291 -18.11 -9.90 35.34
C PRO A 291 -19.10 -9.63 36.48
N GLN A 292 -20.22 -10.35 36.52
CA GLN A 292 -21.27 -10.21 37.53
C GLN A 292 -20.88 -10.87 38.86
N ASP A 293 -20.09 -11.95 38.82
CA ASP A 293 -19.63 -12.63 40.04
C ASP A 293 -18.62 -11.77 40.82
N GLY A 294 -17.78 -11.02 40.09
CA GLY A 294 -16.71 -10.23 40.68
C GLY A 294 -15.69 -11.07 41.46
N GLY A 295 -14.95 -10.42 42.36
CA GLY A 295 -14.01 -11.08 43.27
C GLY A 295 -12.71 -11.58 42.62
N ALA A 296 -11.93 -12.34 43.40
CA ALA A 296 -10.55 -12.69 43.07
C ALA A 296 -10.38 -13.46 41.74
N ALA A 297 -11.30 -14.38 41.42
CA ALA A 297 -11.22 -15.14 40.17
C ALA A 297 -11.47 -14.27 38.93
N TRP A 298 -12.36 -13.28 39.04
CA TRP A 298 -12.60 -12.29 37.97
C TRP A 298 -11.41 -11.33 37.83
N GLU A 299 -10.84 -10.88 38.95
CA GLU A 299 -9.61 -10.07 38.96
C GLU A 299 -8.42 -10.81 38.32
N GLU A 300 -8.27 -12.11 38.59
CA GLU A 300 -7.28 -12.95 37.92
C GLU A 300 -7.52 -13.03 36.40
N ALA A 301 -8.76 -13.23 35.96
CA ALA A 301 -9.11 -13.25 34.54
C ALA A 301 -8.74 -11.94 33.82
N ILE A 302 -9.01 -10.78 34.45
CA ILE A 302 -8.60 -9.47 33.94
C ILE A 302 -7.06 -9.40 33.84
N GLY A 303 -6.33 -9.77 34.90
CA GLY A 303 -4.87 -9.75 34.91
C GLY A 303 -4.25 -10.62 33.81
N TRP A 304 -4.79 -11.83 33.62
CA TRP A 304 -4.35 -12.77 32.58
C TRP A 304 -4.68 -12.28 31.16
N SER A 305 -5.80 -11.59 30.97
CA SER A 305 -6.09 -10.94 29.69
C SER A 305 -5.05 -9.85 29.34
N GLY A 306 -4.57 -9.12 30.36
CA GLY A 306 -3.45 -8.17 30.20
C GLY A 306 -2.16 -8.86 29.80
N LEU A 307 -1.86 -10.01 30.40
CA LEU A 307 -0.70 -10.84 30.03
C LEU A 307 -0.80 -11.38 28.60
N GLN A 308 -1.98 -11.81 28.16
CA GLN A 308 -2.22 -12.20 26.76
C GLN A 308 -1.95 -11.04 25.79
N ASN A 309 -2.42 -9.84 26.14
CA ASN A 309 -2.17 -8.64 25.34
C ASN A 309 -0.68 -8.31 25.24
N ALA A 310 0.06 -8.44 26.34
CA ALA A 310 1.53 -8.31 26.32
C ALA A 310 2.19 -9.40 25.48
N ALA A 311 1.73 -10.65 25.58
CA ALA A 311 2.29 -11.79 24.86
C ALA A 311 2.16 -11.66 23.34
N TYR A 312 0.97 -11.32 22.81
CA TYR A 312 0.83 -11.17 21.35
C TYR A 312 1.63 -9.96 20.83
N ASN A 313 1.75 -8.87 21.59
CA ASN A 313 2.56 -7.71 21.21
C ASN A 313 4.07 -8.04 21.22
N PHE A 314 4.52 -8.89 22.15
CA PHE A 314 5.89 -9.41 22.12
C PHE A 314 6.14 -10.27 20.89
N VAL A 315 5.20 -11.16 20.55
CA VAL A 315 5.27 -11.93 19.31
C VAL A 315 5.23 -11.01 18.10
N THR A 316 4.48 -9.91 18.13
CA THR A 316 4.43 -8.92 17.05
C THR A 316 5.81 -8.31 16.80
N MET A 317 6.48 -7.87 17.86
CA MET A 317 7.84 -7.33 17.80
C MET A 317 8.79 -8.31 17.12
N VAL A 318 8.77 -9.58 17.53
CA VAL A 318 9.69 -10.61 17.02
C VAL A 318 9.32 -11.02 15.58
N SER A 319 8.06 -11.31 15.32
CA SER A 319 7.58 -11.84 14.03
C SER A 319 7.72 -10.83 12.89
N ALA A 320 7.58 -9.53 13.16
CA ALA A 320 7.73 -8.47 12.16
C ALA A 320 9.08 -8.52 11.42
N LEU A 321 10.16 -8.93 12.10
CA LEU A 321 11.49 -9.11 11.49
C LEU A 321 11.52 -10.20 10.42
N PHE A 322 10.74 -11.27 10.61
CA PHE A 322 10.69 -12.41 9.70
C PHE A 322 9.71 -12.19 8.56
N LEU A 323 8.60 -11.48 8.81
CA LEU A 323 7.59 -11.19 7.78
C LEU A 323 8.16 -10.46 6.56
N VAL A 324 9.27 -9.72 6.71
CA VAL A 324 9.95 -9.05 5.60
C VAL A 324 10.43 -10.05 4.56
N GLY A 325 11.01 -11.16 5.01
CA GLY A 325 11.51 -12.21 4.13
C GLY A 325 10.37 -12.89 3.37
N PHE A 326 9.27 -13.17 4.06
CA PHE A 326 8.09 -13.77 3.45
C PHE A 326 7.41 -12.83 2.46
N ALA A 327 7.24 -11.55 2.81
CA ALA A 327 6.58 -10.57 1.93
C ALA A 327 7.29 -10.47 0.58
N ARG A 328 8.62 -10.56 0.58
CA ARG A 328 9.44 -10.56 -0.65
C ARG A 328 9.39 -11.85 -1.45
N ARG A 329 9.15 -13.01 -0.80
CA ARG A 329 9.17 -14.32 -1.45
C ARG A 329 7.80 -14.74 -1.99
N ILE A 330 6.74 -14.52 -1.21
CA ILE A 330 5.39 -15.00 -1.53
C ILE A 330 4.38 -13.85 -1.75
N GLY A 331 4.83 -12.59 -1.61
CA GLY A 331 4.02 -11.40 -1.80
C GLY A 331 3.25 -10.96 -0.55
N ALA A 332 3.07 -9.65 -0.39
CA ALA A 332 2.38 -9.02 0.73
C ALA A 332 0.96 -9.58 0.96
N LYS A 333 0.19 -9.76 -0.12
CA LYS A 333 -1.17 -10.33 -0.08
C LYS A 333 -1.21 -11.68 0.65
N ARG A 334 -0.36 -12.63 0.23
CA ARG A 334 -0.39 -14.00 0.77
C ARG A 334 0.10 -14.03 2.21
N VAL A 335 1.11 -13.21 2.54
CA VAL A 335 1.57 -13.06 3.92
C VAL A 335 0.44 -12.61 4.83
N HIS A 336 -0.32 -11.58 4.43
CA HIS A 336 -1.42 -11.09 5.26
C HIS A 336 -2.57 -12.09 5.37
N ALA A 337 -2.93 -12.78 4.27
CA ALA A 337 -3.95 -13.82 4.29
C ALA A 337 -3.59 -14.99 5.23
N VAL A 338 -2.32 -15.43 5.23
CA VAL A 338 -1.83 -16.46 6.16
C VAL A 338 -1.86 -15.96 7.60
N ALA A 339 -1.45 -14.71 7.85
CA ALA A 339 -1.49 -14.11 9.18
C ALA A 339 -2.93 -14.09 9.74
N LEU A 340 -3.89 -13.62 8.94
CA LEU A 340 -5.32 -13.64 9.27
C LEU A 340 -5.81 -15.06 9.58
N GLY A 341 -5.42 -16.05 8.76
CA GLY A 341 -5.77 -17.46 8.99
C GLY A 341 -5.19 -18.03 10.28
N LEU A 342 -3.94 -17.67 10.63
CA LEU A 342 -3.33 -18.08 11.90
C LEU A 342 -4.08 -17.48 13.09
N ALA A 343 -4.45 -16.20 13.03
CA ALA A 343 -5.24 -15.59 14.09
C ALA A 343 -6.66 -16.15 14.19
N ALA A 344 -7.28 -16.50 13.05
CA ALA A 344 -8.58 -17.17 13.02
C ALA A 344 -8.54 -18.49 13.79
N VAL A 345 -7.56 -19.35 13.49
CA VAL A 345 -7.37 -20.63 14.20
C VAL A 345 -7.04 -20.39 15.68
N SER A 346 -6.18 -19.42 15.97
CA SER A 346 -5.83 -19.05 17.35
C SER A 346 -7.06 -18.66 18.17
N LEU A 347 -7.93 -17.78 17.68
CA LEU A 347 -9.08 -17.30 18.45
C LEU A 347 -10.18 -18.38 18.58
N VAL A 348 -10.43 -19.17 17.54
CA VAL A 348 -11.34 -20.33 17.64
C VAL A 348 -10.83 -21.36 18.65
N TRP A 349 -9.51 -21.56 18.72
CA TRP A 349 -8.95 -22.45 19.72
C TRP A 349 -9.04 -21.83 21.13
N LEU A 350 -8.73 -20.54 21.26
CA LEU A 350 -8.75 -19.82 22.52
C LEU A 350 -10.10 -19.89 23.23
N SER A 351 -11.22 -19.83 22.50
CA SER A 351 -12.56 -19.89 23.08
C SER A 351 -12.89 -21.20 23.81
N ASN A 352 -12.04 -22.23 23.70
CA ASN A 352 -12.26 -23.55 24.27
C ASN A 352 -11.15 -23.97 25.26
N ILE A 353 -10.16 -23.12 25.52
CA ILE A 353 -9.03 -23.46 26.40
C ILE A 353 -9.43 -23.24 27.87
N THR A 354 -9.17 -24.24 28.71
CA THR A 354 -9.44 -24.19 30.15
C THR A 354 -8.21 -23.96 31.01
N ASN A 355 -7.01 -23.94 30.42
CA ASN A 355 -5.75 -23.75 31.14
C ASN A 355 -5.13 -22.39 30.81
N GLN A 356 -4.89 -21.56 31.84
CA GLN A 356 -4.34 -20.22 31.73
C GLN A 356 -2.99 -20.14 30.97
N TYR A 357 -2.11 -21.12 31.16
CA TYR A 357 -0.80 -21.13 30.49
C TYR A 357 -0.92 -21.54 29.02
N VAL A 358 -1.79 -22.50 28.71
CA VAL A 358 -2.06 -22.91 27.33
C VAL A 358 -2.75 -21.78 26.55
N ALA A 359 -3.55 -20.95 27.23
CA ALA A 359 -4.22 -19.80 26.64
C ALA A 359 -3.25 -18.72 26.12
N LEU A 360 -1.95 -18.79 26.47
CA LEU A 360 -0.91 -17.94 25.89
C LEU A 360 -0.43 -18.42 24.50
N VAL A 361 -0.59 -19.71 24.18
CA VAL A 361 -0.11 -20.26 22.90
C VAL A 361 -0.86 -19.66 21.68
N PRO A 362 -2.20 -19.50 21.70
CA PRO A 362 -2.91 -18.78 20.64
C PRO A 362 -2.38 -17.36 20.35
N MET A 363 -1.77 -16.70 21.34
CA MET A 363 -1.21 -15.35 21.18
C MET A 363 -0.04 -15.30 20.18
N ILE A 364 0.57 -16.45 19.87
CA ILE A 364 1.58 -16.55 18.81
C ILE A 364 0.95 -16.23 17.44
N GLY A 365 -0.15 -16.91 17.09
CA GLY A 365 -0.86 -16.66 15.84
C GLY A 365 -1.44 -15.25 15.78
N LEU A 366 -2.03 -14.77 16.88
CA LEU A 366 -2.55 -13.41 16.98
C LEU A 366 -1.45 -12.35 16.86
N GLY A 367 -0.27 -12.58 17.43
CA GLY A 367 0.86 -11.66 17.32
C GLY A 367 1.46 -11.59 15.91
N ILE A 368 1.54 -12.73 15.20
CA ILE A 368 1.95 -12.76 13.78
C ILE A 368 0.95 -11.98 12.93
N PHE A 369 -0.35 -12.17 13.19
CA PHE A 369 -1.40 -11.38 12.57
C PHE A 369 -1.25 -9.89 12.86
N TRP A 370 -1.05 -9.50 14.12
CA TRP A 370 -0.95 -8.09 14.50
C TRP A 370 0.25 -7.42 13.83
N ALA A 371 1.41 -8.09 13.78
CA ALA A 371 2.58 -7.63 13.02
C ALA A 371 2.25 -7.41 11.54
N SER A 372 1.40 -8.26 10.96
CA SER A 372 0.93 -8.09 9.60
C SER A 372 -0.06 -6.93 9.46
N ALA A 373 -1.07 -6.84 10.33
CA ALA A 373 -2.16 -5.87 10.27
C ALA A 373 -1.67 -4.42 10.36
N VAL A 374 -0.61 -4.15 11.12
CA VAL A 374 -0.05 -2.80 11.29
C VAL A 374 1.03 -2.43 10.27
N GLY A 375 1.38 -3.34 9.35
CA GLY A 375 2.45 -3.12 8.36
C GLY A 375 2.05 -3.47 6.93
N VAL A 376 1.59 -4.68 6.69
CA VAL A 376 1.38 -5.22 5.34
C VAL A 376 0.26 -4.52 4.55
N PRO A 377 -0.92 -4.20 5.12
CA PRO A 377 -1.92 -3.41 4.42
C PRO A 377 -1.42 -2.03 4.00
N TYR A 378 -0.64 -1.36 4.86
CA TYR A 378 -0.04 -0.05 4.54
C TYR A 378 1.00 -0.17 3.44
N LEU A 379 1.82 -1.21 3.46
CA LEU A 379 2.74 -1.56 2.37
C LEU A 379 1.98 -1.71 1.04
N MET A 380 0.88 -2.46 1.04
CA MET A 380 0.07 -2.70 -0.15
C MET A 380 -0.57 -1.41 -0.67
N VAL A 381 -1.11 -0.56 0.22
CA VAL A 381 -1.68 0.73 -0.19
C VAL A 381 -0.59 1.66 -0.71
N ALA A 382 0.57 1.74 -0.05
CA ALA A 382 1.69 2.57 -0.48
C ALA A 382 2.19 2.25 -1.90
N SER A 383 2.07 0.99 -2.35
CA SER A 383 2.43 0.60 -3.72
C SER A 383 1.33 0.84 -4.75
N MET A 384 0.09 1.06 -4.32
CA MET A 384 -1.09 1.25 -5.19
C MET A 384 -1.46 2.71 -5.43
N VAL A 385 -1.04 3.61 -4.54
CA VAL A 385 -1.53 4.99 -4.52
C VAL A 385 -0.50 5.98 -5.05
N PRO A 386 -0.94 7.10 -5.65
CA PRO A 386 -0.05 8.11 -6.18
C PRO A 386 0.81 8.73 -5.07
N ALA A 387 2.11 8.91 -5.34
CA ALA A 387 3.07 9.45 -4.37
C ALA A 387 2.66 10.83 -3.81
N LYS A 388 2.00 11.67 -4.64
CA LYS A 388 1.54 13.01 -4.27
C LYS A 388 0.36 13.02 -3.29
N ARG A 389 -0.41 11.93 -3.20
CA ARG A 389 -1.63 11.82 -2.36
C ARG A 389 -1.52 10.76 -1.27
N THR A 390 -0.30 10.34 -0.96
CA THR A 390 -0.04 9.26 -0.02
C THR A 390 -0.67 9.54 1.36
N GLY A 391 -0.61 10.77 1.86
CA GLY A 391 -1.17 11.14 3.16
C GLY A 391 -2.68 10.98 3.21
N VAL A 392 -3.40 11.48 2.19
CA VAL A 392 -4.86 11.31 2.09
C VAL A 392 -5.25 9.83 2.10
N TYR A 393 -4.58 9.00 1.30
CA TYR A 393 -4.91 7.58 1.19
C TYR A 393 -4.56 6.77 2.45
N MET A 394 -3.47 7.10 3.15
CA MET A 394 -3.18 6.50 4.46
C MET A 394 -4.25 6.88 5.50
N GLY A 395 -4.71 8.13 5.47
CA GLY A 395 -5.84 8.58 6.28
C GLY A 395 -7.15 7.85 5.96
N ILE A 396 -7.47 7.65 4.67
CA ILE A 396 -8.65 6.85 4.25
C ILE A 396 -8.54 5.41 4.73
N LEU A 397 -7.35 4.82 4.68
CA LEU A 397 -7.13 3.48 5.21
C LEU A 397 -7.51 3.43 6.71
N ASN A 398 -7.21 4.47 7.49
CA ASN A 398 -7.69 4.53 8.88
C ASN A 398 -9.21 4.65 9.00
N MET A 399 -9.89 5.37 8.10
CA MET A 399 -11.36 5.35 8.08
C MET A 399 -11.90 3.93 7.88
N MET A 400 -11.23 3.12 7.06
CA MET A 400 -11.57 1.69 6.87
C MET A 400 -11.31 0.84 8.13
N ILE A 401 -10.55 1.33 9.10
CA ILE A 401 -10.31 0.68 10.40
C ILE A 401 -11.42 1.07 11.38
N VAL A 402 -11.70 2.37 11.50
CA VAL A 402 -12.62 2.91 12.50
C VAL A 402 -14.09 2.64 12.16
N VAL A 403 -14.47 2.73 10.88
CA VAL A 403 -15.88 2.51 10.49
C VAL A 403 -16.37 1.10 10.89
N PRO A 404 -15.64 0.01 10.64
CA PRO A 404 -16.00 -1.31 11.16
C PRO A 404 -16.10 -1.39 12.67
N MET A 405 -15.23 -0.70 13.42
CA MET A 405 -15.31 -0.65 14.88
C MET A 405 -16.59 0.04 15.34
N LEU A 406 -16.97 1.15 14.72
CA LEU A 406 -18.24 1.84 15.02
C LEU A 406 -19.45 0.96 14.70
N ILE A 407 -19.42 0.24 13.58
CA ILE A 407 -20.47 -0.73 13.23
C ILE A 407 -20.54 -1.83 14.30
N GLN A 408 -19.39 -2.36 14.74
CA GLN A 408 -19.34 -3.34 15.83
C GLN A 408 -19.98 -2.77 17.10
N THR A 409 -19.59 -1.58 17.54
CA THR A 409 -20.12 -0.95 18.77
C THR A 409 -21.66 -0.87 18.75
N LEU A 410 -22.24 -0.54 17.59
CA LEU A 410 -23.69 -0.37 17.46
C LEU A 410 -24.45 -1.68 17.29
N THR A 411 -23.82 -2.72 16.74
CA THR A 411 -24.51 -3.97 16.36
C THR A 411 -24.23 -5.13 17.30
N PHE A 412 -23.06 -5.15 17.95
CA PHE A 412 -22.58 -6.35 18.62
C PHE A 412 -23.30 -6.68 19.91
N GLY A 413 -23.81 -5.69 20.65
CA GLY A 413 -24.60 -5.95 21.86
C GLY A 413 -25.81 -6.85 21.59
N TRP A 414 -26.55 -6.57 20.50
CA TRP A 414 -27.68 -7.39 20.08
C TRP A 414 -27.23 -8.81 19.65
N ILE A 415 -26.14 -8.91 18.89
CA ILE A 415 -25.56 -10.19 18.45
C ILE A 415 -25.12 -11.03 19.66
N PHE A 416 -24.46 -10.40 20.63
CA PHE A 416 -23.96 -11.05 21.83
C PHE A 416 -25.09 -11.68 22.65
N GLU A 417 -26.18 -10.92 22.85
CA GLU A 417 -27.31 -11.36 23.66
C GLU A 417 -28.20 -12.39 22.94
N HIS A 418 -28.44 -12.24 21.63
CA HIS A 418 -29.44 -13.05 20.90
C HIS A 418 -28.85 -14.18 20.06
N LEU A 419 -27.59 -14.08 19.63
CA LEU A 419 -26.96 -15.07 18.73
C LEU A 419 -25.81 -15.84 19.39
N LEU A 420 -25.25 -15.34 20.50
CA LEU A 420 -24.08 -15.91 21.16
C LEU A 420 -24.34 -16.36 22.60
N ASP A 421 -25.61 -16.41 23.03
CA ASP A 421 -26.06 -16.80 24.37
C ASP A 421 -25.45 -15.97 25.51
N GLY A 422 -24.99 -14.74 25.24
CA GLY A 422 -24.33 -13.89 26.22
C GLY A 422 -22.98 -14.44 26.72
N LYS A 423 -22.34 -15.36 25.98
CA LYS A 423 -21.06 -15.98 26.35
C LYS A 423 -19.87 -15.31 25.68
N GLY A 424 -18.90 -14.87 26.47
CA GLY A 424 -17.63 -14.31 26.01
C GLY A 424 -16.82 -15.30 25.16
N SER A 425 -16.83 -16.59 25.52
CA SER A 425 -16.24 -17.67 24.71
C SER A 425 -16.79 -17.73 23.28
N ASN A 426 -18.12 -17.65 23.12
CA ASN A 426 -18.76 -17.60 21.81
C ASN A 426 -18.41 -16.32 21.03
N ALA A 427 -18.26 -15.18 21.72
CA ALA A 427 -17.80 -13.94 21.11
C ALA A 427 -16.37 -14.07 20.54
N ILE A 428 -15.44 -14.66 21.29
CA ILE A 428 -14.08 -14.93 20.82
C ILE A 428 -14.06 -15.92 19.65
N MET A 429 -14.92 -16.95 19.67
CA MET A 429 -15.08 -17.88 18.56
C MET A 429 -15.55 -17.15 17.28
N LEU A 430 -16.58 -16.29 17.39
CA LEU A 430 -17.06 -15.48 16.27
C LEU A 430 -15.96 -14.55 15.72
N ALA A 431 -15.17 -13.92 16.59
CA ALA A 431 -14.02 -13.13 16.17
C ALA A 431 -13.05 -13.96 15.31
N GLY A 432 -12.73 -15.19 15.74
CA GLY A 432 -11.92 -16.11 14.95
C GLY A 432 -12.53 -16.44 13.58
N VAL A 433 -13.83 -16.72 13.51
CA VAL A 433 -14.54 -16.98 12.25
C VAL A 433 -14.49 -15.76 11.31
N LEU A 434 -14.72 -14.55 11.83
CA LEU A 434 -14.65 -13.32 11.06
C LEU A 434 -13.23 -13.06 10.52
N LEU A 435 -12.18 -13.32 11.29
CA LEU A 435 -10.79 -13.28 10.78
C LEU A 435 -10.56 -14.30 9.67
N GLY A 436 -11.17 -15.49 9.76
CA GLY A 436 -11.12 -16.51 8.71
C GLY A 436 -11.79 -16.05 7.41
N ILE A 437 -12.96 -15.40 7.51
CA ILE A 437 -13.62 -14.76 6.37
C ILE A 437 -12.74 -13.66 5.79
N GLY A 438 -12.12 -12.84 6.64
CA GLY A 438 -11.13 -11.83 6.24
C GLY A 438 -9.94 -12.43 5.48
N ALA A 439 -9.42 -13.59 5.94
CA ALA A 439 -8.33 -14.31 5.28
C ALA A 439 -8.71 -14.74 3.86
N ILE A 440 -9.94 -15.27 3.68
CA ILE A 440 -10.46 -15.68 2.37
C ILE A 440 -10.68 -14.45 1.48
N ALA A 441 -11.29 -13.39 2.01
CA ALA A 441 -11.50 -12.13 1.29
C ALA A 441 -10.16 -11.52 0.83
N MET A 442 -9.09 -11.68 1.62
CA MET A 442 -7.75 -11.21 1.26
C MET A 442 -7.21 -11.88 -0.01
N LEU A 443 -7.63 -13.12 -0.30
CA LEU A 443 -7.26 -13.81 -1.53
C LEU A 443 -7.88 -13.19 -2.79
N TRP A 444 -8.91 -12.35 -2.65
CA TRP A 444 -9.52 -11.64 -3.77
C TRP A 444 -8.90 -10.27 -4.07
N VAL A 445 -8.07 -9.75 -3.15
CA VAL A 445 -7.32 -8.51 -3.37
C VAL A 445 -6.27 -8.79 -4.43
N ASN A 446 -6.32 -8.07 -5.54
CA ASN A 446 -5.31 -8.15 -6.59
C ASN A 446 -4.53 -6.83 -6.54
N PRO A 447 -3.47 -6.75 -5.72
CA PRO A 447 -2.57 -5.62 -5.79
C PRO A 447 -1.97 -5.55 -7.21
N PRO A 448 -1.71 -4.36 -7.75
CA PRO A 448 -0.85 -4.19 -8.91
C PRO A 448 0.50 -4.87 -8.63
N ASP A 449 1.11 -5.47 -9.66
CA ASP A 449 2.45 -6.04 -9.51
C ASP A 449 3.42 -4.93 -9.03
N GLU A 450 4.34 -5.27 -8.12
CA GLU A 450 5.30 -4.29 -7.53
C GLU A 450 6.14 -3.57 -8.61
N ALA A 451 6.19 -4.12 -9.82
CA ALA A 451 6.87 -3.61 -11.00
C ALA A 451 6.06 -2.59 -11.82
N ASP A 452 4.74 -2.56 -11.70
CA ASP A 452 3.87 -1.69 -12.50
C ASP A 452 3.37 -0.49 -11.69
N GLU A 453 3.68 0.72 -12.17
CA GLU A 453 2.98 1.92 -11.70
C GLU A 453 1.53 1.83 -12.16
N SER A 454 0.58 1.82 -11.22
CA SER A 454 -0.84 1.87 -11.58
C SER A 454 -1.24 3.29 -11.96
N PRO A 455 -1.76 3.52 -13.19
CA PRO A 455 -2.49 4.74 -13.47
C PRO A 455 -3.84 4.73 -12.73
N ILE A 456 -4.22 5.90 -12.21
CA ILE A 456 -5.51 6.14 -11.55
C ILE A 456 -6.61 6.09 -12.61
N VAL A 457 -7.63 5.25 -12.45
CA VAL A 457 -8.81 5.21 -13.34
C VAL A 457 -10.09 5.48 -12.54
N PRO A 458 -10.77 6.63 -12.76
CA PRO A 458 -12.07 6.93 -12.14
C PRO A 458 -13.18 5.97 -12.61
N LEU A 459 -14.13 5.63 -11.72
CA LEU A 459 -15.32 4.86 -12.11
C LEU A 459 -16.19 5.67 -13.09
N GLY A 460 -16.48 5.07 -14.25
CA GLY A 460 -17.34 5.66 -15.29
C GLY A 460 -16.60 6.05 -16.57
N SER A 461 -15.26 6.05 -16.58
CA SER A 461 -14.52 6.06 -17.84
C SER A 461 -14.65 4.68 -18.50
N LYS A 462 -14.88 4.68 -19.82
CA LYS A 462 -14.78 3.45 -20.61
C LYS A 462 -13.37 2.88 -20.39
N ARG A 463 -13.28 1.63 -19.94
CA ARG A 463 -12.00 0.91 -19.81
C ARG A 463 -11.22 1.02 -21.12
N SER A 464 -10.03 1.61 -21.10
CA SER A 464 -8.88 1.07 -21.85
C SER A 464 -7.77 0.90 -20.81
N ILE A 465 -7.48 -0.37 -20.48
CA ILE A 465 -6.50 -0.73 -19.44
C ILE A 465 -5.08 -0.79 -20.02
N THR A 466 -4.90 -0.45 -21.28
CA THR A 466 -3.67 -0.71 -22.02
C THR A 466 -3.39 0.49 -22.90
N VAL A 467 -2.14 0.99 -22.91
CA VAL A 467 -1.73 2.14 -23.74
C VAL A 467 -2.04 1.90 -25.22
N TYR A 468 -2.12 0.62 -25.60
CA TYR A 468 -2.48 0.18 -26.94
C TYR A 468 -3.67 -0.78 -26.88
N ASP A 469 -4.74 -0.46 -27.61
CA ASP A 469 -5.87 -1.38 -27.84
C ASP A 469 -5.62 -2.30 -29.05
N ARG A 470 -4.74 -1.84 -29.95
CA ARG A 470 -4.38 -2.52 -31.20
C ARG A 470 -2.95 -2.22 -31.60
N VAL A 471 -2.24 -3.29 -31.95
CA VAL A 471 -0.84 -3.28 -32.41
C VAL A 471 -0.82 -3.78 -33.85
N VAL A 472 -0.38 -2.94 -34.78
CA VAL A 472 -0.24 -3.29 -36.20
C VAL A 472 1.21 -3.63 -36.48
N VAL A 473 1.50 -4.77 -37.11
CA VAL A 473 2.85 -5.15 -37.50
C VAL A 473 2.92 -5.52 -38.98
N GLY A 474 3.94 -5.01 -39.67
CA GLY A 474 4.22 -5.35 -41.06
C GLY A 474 5.07 -6.61 -41.17
N SER A 475 4.68 -7.53 -42.06
CA SER A 475 5.48 -8.72 -42.34
C SER A 475 5.50 -9.11 -43.80
N ASP A 476 6.70 -9.44 -44.29
CA ASP A 476 6.98 -9.94 -45.64
C ASP A 476 7.44 -11.42 -45.64
N GLY A 477 7.35 -12.11 -44.49
CA GLY A 477 7.75 -13.53 -44.33
C GLY A 477 9.26 -13.78 -44.23
N THR A 478 10.10 -12.73 -44.26
CA THR A 478 11.54 -12.83 -44.02
C THR A 478 11.87 -13.09 -42.54
N PRO A 479 13.02 -13.72 -42.20
CA PRO A 479 13.43 -13.95 -40.81
C PRO A 479 13.44 -12.67 -39.96
N THR A 480 13.84 -11.54 -40.55
CA THR A 480 13.83 -10.23 -39.89
C THR A 480 12.42 -9.73 -39.60
N SER A 481 11.47 -9.89 -40.52
CA SER A 481 10.09 -9.47 -40.26
C SER A 481 9.35 -10.41 -39.32
N LEU A 482 9.66 -11.72 -39.33
CA LEU A 482 9.16 -12.69 -38.35
C LEU A 482 9.57 -12.31 -36.92
N TYR A 483 10.83 -11.88 -36.72
CA TYR A 483 11.28 -11.38 -35.43
C TYR A 483 10.54 -10.10 -34.99
N ALA A 484 10.21 -9.21 -35.94
CA ALA A 484 9.39 -8.03 -35.64
C ALA A 484 7.95 -8.43 -35.24
N VAL A 485 7.37 -9.45 -35.87
CA VAL A 485 6.07 -10.03 -35.47
C VAL A 485 6.14 -10.62 -34.06
N ASP A 486 7.22 -11.34 -33.73
CA ASP A 486 7.42 -11.88 -32.38
C ASP A 486 7.46 -10.79 -31.30
N ARG A 487 8.19 -9.69 -31.55
CA ARG A 487 8.22 -8.54 -30.64
C ARG A 487 6.86 -7.85 -30.54
N ALA A 488 6.16 -7.71 -31.66
CA ALA A 488 4.82 -7.13 -31.68
C ALA A 488 3.82 -7.96 -30.88
N ALA A 489 3.94 -9.30 -30.94
CA ALA A 489 3.12 -10.22 -30.14
C ALA A 489 3.38 -10.07 -28.64
N GLU A 490 4.64 -9.94 -28.21
CA GLU A 490 4.99 -9.69 -26.79
C GLU A 490 4.35 -8.38 -26.28
N VAL A 491 4.42 -7.32 -27.08
CA VAL A 491 3.79 -6.03 -26.74
C VAL A 491 2.27 -6.16 -26.70
N ALA A 492 1.66 -6.82 -27.69
CA ALA A 492 0.22 -7.05 -27.74
C ALA A 492 -0.27 -7.92 -26.57
N GLN A 493 0.51 -8.92 -26.14
CA GLN A 493 0.18 -9.77 -25.00
C GLN A 493 0.20 -8.99 -23.69
N ALA A 494 1.28 -8.26 -23.43
CA ALA A 494 1.41 -7.41 -22.25
C ALA A 494 0.31 -6.35 -22.19
N ALA A 495 -0.06 -5.81 -23.35
CA ALA A 495 -1.12 -4.82 -23.51
C ALA A 495 -2.51 -5.43 -23.77
N GLN A 496 -2.73 -6.74 -23.60
CA GLN A 496 -3.99 -7.44 -23.94
C GLN A 496 -4.67 -6.96 -25.26
N ALA A 497 -3.86 -6.50 -26.21
CA ALA A 497 -4.29 -5.79 -27.41
C ALA A 497 -4.55 -6.75 -28.56
N ARG A 498 -5.27 -6.28 -29.57
CA ARG A 498 -5.42 -7.02 -30.83
C ARG A 498 -4.16 -6.86 -31.67
N LEU A 499 -3.51 -7.96 -32.04
CA LEU A 499 -2.39 -7.97 -32.96
C LEU A 499 -2.93 -8.05 -34.39
N VAL A 500 -2.55 -7.11 -35.25
CA VAL A 500 -2.91 -7.11 -36.67
C VAL A 500 -1.64 -7.29 -37.49
N VAL A 501 -1.50 -8.44 -38.13
CA VAL A 501 -0.38 -8.73 -39.04
C VAL A 501 -0.78 -8.32 -40.45
N VAL A 502 -0.03 -7.37 -41.02
CA VAL A 502 -0.28 -6.82 -42.36
C VAL A 502 0.83 -7.27 -43.29
N THR A 503 0.46 -7.91 -44.39
CA THR A 503 1.36 -8.25 -45.49
C THR A 503 0.90 -7.49 -46.73
N ALA A 504 1.75 -6.57 -47.20
CA ALA A 504 1.51 -5.79 -48.40
C ALA A 504 2.06 -6.50 -49.64
N TYR A 505 1.36 -6.41 -50.76
CA TYR A 505 1.77 -7.05 -52.02
C TYR A 505 1.41 -6.22 -53.26
N ARG A 506 2.06 -6.53 -54.38
CA ARG A 506 1.74 -5.95 -55.70
C ARG A 506 1.31 -7.03 -56.69
N THR A 507 0.30 -6.74 -57.52
CA THR A 507 -0.31 -7.71 -58.46
C THR A 507 0.45 -7.86 -59.78
N ALA A 508 1.20 -6.83 -60.20
CA ALA A 508 2.03 -6.88 -61.40
C ALA A 508 3.52 -6.85 -61.02
N ALA A 509 4.31 -7.81 -61.52
CA ALA A 509 5.75 -7.65 -61.58
C ALA A 509 6.05 -6.41 -62.43
N ALA A 510 6.94 -5.52 -61.96
CA ALA A 510 7.39 -4.41 -62.78
C ALA A 510 7.86 -4.98 -64.14
N THR A 511 7.16 -4.64 -65.22
CA THR A 511 7.62 -4.88 -66.57
C THR A 511 8.96 -4.18 -66.70
N GLU A 512 10.02 -4.98 -66.86
CA GLU A 512 11.45 -4.66 -66.84
C GLU A 512 12.09 -4.43 -65.45
N PRO A 513 13.24 -5.09 -65.16
CA PRO A 513 14.05 -4.76 -64.00
C PRO A 513 14.73 -3.41 -64.28
N ALA A 514 14.04 -2.30 -63.97
CA ALA A 514 14.74 -1.06 -63.71
C ALA A 514 15.76 -1.37 -62.61
N ALA A 515 17.04 -1.17 -62.88
CA ALA A 515 18.14 -1.47 -61.96
C ALA A 515 17.77 -0.95 -60.56
N LEU A 516 17.35 -1.86 -59.68
CA LEU A 516 16.94 -1.54 -58.32
C LEU A 516 18.18 -0.94 -57.64
N ALA A 517 18.15 0.37 -57.38
CA ALA A 517 19.20 1.05 -56.65
C ALA A 517 19.43 0.33 -55.32
N GLU A 518 20.69 0.12 -54.99
CA GLU A 518 21.12 -0.56 -53.77
C GLU A 518 20.50 0.14 -52.53
N GLY A 519 19.57 -0.53 -51.83
CA GLY A 519 18.80 0.03 -50.70
C GLY A 519 17.30 0.28 -50.97
N ALA A 520 16.80 0.05 -52.18
CA ALA A 520 15.36 0.05 -52.46
C ALA A 520 14.68 -1.20 -51.87
N HIS A 521 13.46 -1.07 -51.33
CA HIS A 521 12.74 -2.24 -50.83
C HIS A 521 12.32 -3.16 -51.99
N ARG A 522 12.41 -4.47 -51.77
CA ARG A 522 11.92 -5.51 -52.67
C ARG A 522 10.49 -5.87 -52.24
N ASP A 523 9.54 -5.77 -53.16
CA ASP A 523 8.13 -6.04 -52.89
C ASP A 523 7.80 -7.54 -52.91
N VAL A 524 6.73 -7.91 -52.19
CA VAL A 524 6.09 -9.22 -52.35
C VAL A 524 5.17 -9.16 -53.57
N TYR A 525 5.43 -10.00 -54.57
CA TYR A 525 4.65 -10.04 -55.82
C TYR A 525 3.68 -11.21 -55.85
N GLY A 526 2.43 -10.92 -56.18
CA GLY A 526 1.37 -11.91 -56.28
C GLY A 526 0.70 -12.21 -54.94
N ILE A 527 -0.61 -12.42 -55.00
CA ILE A 527 -1.46 -12.67 -53.82
C ILE A 527 -1.11 -14.00 -53.12
N ASP A 528 -0.64 -15.00 -53.86
CA ASP A 528 -0.28 -16.31 -53.32
C ASP A 528 1.00 -16.23 -52.48
N ALA A 529 2.05 -15.55 -52.98
CA ALA A 529 3.27 -15.33 -52.20
C ALA A 529 3.03 -14.48 -50.94
N ALA A 530 2.12 -13.51 -51.03
CA ALA A 530 1.70 -12.70 -49.89
C ALA A 530 0.95 -13.52 -48.84
N ARG A 531 0.08 -14.44 -49.28
CA ARG A 531 -0.62 -15.38 -48.41
C ARG A 531 0.35 -16.32 -47.68
N ASP A 532 1.32 -16.89 -48.41
CA ASP A 532 2.34 -17.76 -47.82
C ASP A 532 3.20 -17.02 -46.79
N ALA A 533 3.59 -15.77 -47.10
CA ALA A 533 4.33 -14.92 -46.17
C ALA A 533 3.52 -14.63 -44.90
N LEU A 534 2.23 -14.29 -45.04
CA LEU A 534 1.34 -14.00 -43.91
C LEU A 534 1.08 -15.25 -43.05
N GLU A 535 0.87 -16.40 -43.68
CA GLU A 535 0.69 -17.68 -42.98
C GLU A 535 1.94 -18.04 -42.17
N LYS A 536 3.13 -17.91 -42.77
CA LYS A 536 4.41 -18.12 -42.10
C LYS A 536 4.58 -17.22 -40.87
N SER A 537 4.12 -15.96 -40.95
CA SER A 537 4.20 -14.99 -39.86
C SER A 537 3.29 -15.27 -38.68
N VAL A 538 2.18 -15.98 -38.90
CA VAL A 538 1.22 -16.30 -37.84
C VAL A 538 1.41 -17.72 -37.29
N THR A 539 2.00 -18.64 -38.06
CA THR A 539 2.19 -20.04 -37.67
C THR A 539 3.00 -20.20 -36.36
N GLY A 540 3.93 -19.29 -36.06
CA GLY A 540 4.71 -19.28 -34.81
C GLY A 540 4.02 -18.67 -33.58
N LEU A 541 2.83 -18.08 -33.75
CA LEU A 541 2.12 -17.35 -32.69
C LEU A 541 1.11 -18.26 -31.97
N THR A 542 1.49 -18.85 -30.84
CA THR A 542 0.58 -19.64 -30.01
C THR A 542 -0.43 -18.75 -29.28
N ARG A 543 -1.57 -19.32 -28.85
CA ARG A 543 -2.61 -18.62 -28.05
C ARG A 543 -2.07 -18.03 -26.74
N GLU A 544 -0.97 -18.56 -26.22
CA GLU A 544 -0.29 -18.01 -25.04
C GLU A 544 0.44 -16.71 -25.36
N ARG A 545 0.95 -16.52 -26.60
CA ARG A 545 1.73 -15.33 -27.01
C ARG A 545 0.89 -14.23 -27.65
N ALA A 546 -0.25 -14.53 -28.28
CA ALA A 546 -1.19 -13.51 -28.73
C ALA A 546 -2.62 -14.08 -28.76
N ARG A 547 -3.53 -13.46 -28.01
CA ARG A 547 -4.90 -13.97 -27.82
C ARG A 547 -5.85 -13.62 -28.97
N TYR A 548 -5.61 -12.48 -29.64
CA TYR A 548 -6.44 -11.96 -30.72
C TYR A 548 -5.54 -11.53 -31.89
N ILE A 549 -5.53 -12.34 -32.96
CA ILE A 549 -4.70 -12.11 -34.15
C ILE A 549 -5.60 -11.88 -35.36
N ASP A 550 -5.43 -10.73 -36.01
CA ASP A 550 -5.99 -10.42 -37.30
C ASP A 550 -4.94 -10.50 -38.39
N GLN A 551 -5.35 -10.98 -39.55
CA GLN A 551 -4.49 -11.14 -40.72
C GLN A 551 -5.04 -10.26 -41.83
N ARG A 552 -4.20 -9.40 -42.42
CA ARG A 552 -4.59 -8.50 -43.52
C ARG A 552 -3.61 -8.61 -44.67
N LEU A 553 -4.14 -8.98 -45.84
CA LEU A 553 -3.45 -8.82 -47.12
C LEU A 553 -3.89 -7.51 -47.74
N VAL A 554 -2.94 -6.64 -48.05
CA VAL A 554 -3.21 -5.30 -48.61
C VAL A 554 -2.45 -5.15 -49.92
N GLU A 555 -3.14 -4.80 -50.99
CA GLU A 555 -2.50 -4.47 -52.25
C GLU A 555 -1.96 -3.04 -52.20
N GLY A 556 -0.66 -2.84 -52.48
CA GLY A 556 -0.05 -1.51 -52.52
C GLY A 556 1.35 -1.42 -51.92
N ASP A 557 1.78 -0.19 -51.66
CA ASP A 557 3.06 0.10 -51.00
C ASP A 557 3.06 -0.34 -49.52
N PRO A 558 4.08 -1.06 -49.03
CA PRO A 558 4.10 -1.55 -47.65
C PRO A 558 3.99 -0.49 -46.56
N ALA A 559 4.59 0.70 -46.75
CA ALA A 559 4.48 1.76 -45.76
C ALA A 559 3.08 2.35 -45.75
N GLN A 560 2.50 2.61 -46.93
CA GLN A 560 1.13 3.10 -47.03
C GLN A 560 0.11 2.08 -46.48
N ALA A 561 0.29 0.79 -46.77
CA ALA A 561 -0.58 -0.27 -46.25
C ALA A 561 -0.63 -0.32 -44.71
N LEU A 562 0.50 -0.06 -44.03
CA LEU A 562 0.55 0.04 -42.57
C LEU A 562 -0.14 1.30 -42.06
N LEU A 563 0.10 2.44 -42.70
CA LEU A 563 -0.54 3.72 -42.33
C LEU A 563 -2.06 3.66 -42.53
N ASP A 564 -2.52 3.09 -43.64
CA ASP A 564 -3.94 2.90 -43.94
C ASP A 564 -4.59 1.89 -43.00
N ALA A 565 -3.87 0.84 -42.59
CA ALA A 565 -4.37 -0.13 -41.61
C ALA A 565 -4.67 0.52 -40.25
N VAL A 566 -3.92 1.57 -39.88
CA VAL A 566 -4.17 2.41 -38.70
C VAL A 566 -5.25 3.46 -38.95
N GLY A 567 -5.29 4.08 -40.12
CA GLY A 567 -6.30 5.09 -40.47
C GLY A 567 -7.72 4.54 -40.57
N ALA A 568 -7.88 3.32 -41.11
CA ALA A 568 -9.17 2.66 -41.26
C ALA A 568 -9.76 2.12 -39.94
N ASP A 569 -8.90 1.78 -38.99
CA ASP A 569 -9.28 1.27 -37.68
C ASP A 569 -8.21 1.69 -36.67
N PRO A 570 -8.50 2.68 -35.79
CA PRO A 570 -7.48 3.39 -35.03
C PRO A 570 -6.64 2.42 -34.20
N ALA A 571 -5.41 2.20 -34.63
CA ALA A 571 -4.38 1.54 -33.86
C ALA A 571 -3.54 2.58 -33.13
N ASN A 572 -3.02 2.19 -31.98
CA ASN A 572 -2.24 3.07 -31.13
C ASN A 572 -0.73 2.78 -31.26
N LEU A 573 -0.35 1.67 -31.92
CA LEU A 573 1.05 1.29 -32.16
C LEU A 573 1.23 0.60 -33.53
N ILE A 574 2.25 1.04 -34.28
CA ILE A 574 2.80 0.31 -35.43
C ILE A 574 4.17 -0.28 -35.06
N VAL A 575 4.39 -1.55 -35.36
CA VAL A 575 5.67 -2.25 -35.18
C VAL A 575 6.26 -2.58 -36.54
N VAL A 576 7.53 -2.22 -36.74
CA VAL A 576 8.28 -2.48 -37.97
C VAL A 576 9.70 -2.93 -37.63
N GLY A 577 10.28 -3.82 -38.44
CA GLY A 577 11.72 -4.11 -38.37
C GLY A 577 12.54 -2.94 -38.91
N ASN A 578 13.77 -2.74 -38.41
CA ASN A 578 14.69 -1.73 -38.94
C ASN A 578 15.23 -2.09 -40.34
N ARG A 579 14.99 -3.32 -40.82
CA ARG A 579 15.33 -3.81 -42.16
C ARG A 579 14.18 -4.63 -42.75
N GLY A 580 14.12 -4.68 -44.08
CA GLY A 580 13.21 -5.53 -44.86
C GLY A 580 13.90 -6.01 -46.15
N LEU A 581 13.13 -6.67 -47.03
CA LEU A 581 13.58 -7.07 -48.36
C LEU A 581 14.28 -5.89 -49.08
N GLY A 582 15.59 -5.98 -49.36
CA GLY A 582 16.34 -4.97 -50.15
C GLY A 582 17.21 -3.94 -49.39
N ALA A 583 17.33 -4.01 -48.06
CA ALA A 583 18.16 -3.06 -47.28
C ALA A 583 19.69 -3.25 -47.49
N SER A 584 20.41 -2.19 -47.87
CA SER A 584 21.86 -2.22 -48.18
C SER A 584 22.78 -2.23 -46.94
N GLN A 585 23.97 -2.82 -47.05
CA GLN A 585 24.94 -2.92 -45.96
C GLN A 585 25.32 -1.53 -45.41
N GLY A 586 25.10 -1.28 -44.11
CA GLY A 586 25.46 -0.01 -43.45
C GLY A 586 24.32 1.01 -43.27
N GLN A 587 23.14 0.78 -43.87
CA GLN A 587 21.97 1.64 -43.68
C GLN A 587 21.32 1.43 -42.29
N LEU A 588 21.09 2.51 -41.53
CA LEU A 588 20.51 2.49 -40.17
C LEU A 588 19.02 2.12 -40.13
N LEU A 589 18.24 2.56 -41.12
CA LEU A 589 16.80 2.29 -41.27
C LEU A 589 16.46 2.00 -42.74
N GLY A 590 15.72 0.93 -43.00
CA GLY A 590 15.16 0.62 -44.33
C GLY A 590 14.10 1.64 -44.78
N SER A 591 13.73 1.60 -46.07
CA SER A 591 12.78 2.56 -46.66
C SER A 591 11.37 2.50 -46.05
N VAL A 592 10.86 1.30 -45.74
CA VAL A 592 9.55 1.10 -45.09
C VAL A 592 9.50 1.66 -43.66
N PRO A 593 10.39 1.25 -42.71
CA PRO A 593 10.36 1.82 -41.36
C PRO A 593 10.63 3.32 -41.36
N ALA A 594 11.44 3.85 -42.30
CA ALA A 594 11.69 5.29 -42.40
C ALA A 594 10.43 6.06 -42.82
N ALA A 595 9.68 5.53 -43.79
CA ALA A 595 8.42 6.11 -44.23
C ALA A 595 7.33 6.02 -43.14
N VAL A 596 7.25 4.92 -42.38
CA VAL A 596 6.30 4.76 -41.28
C VAL A 596 6.62 5.72 -40.13
N VAL A 597 7.87 5.80 -39.66
CA VAL A 597 8.28 6.72 -38.59
C VAL A 597 7.99 8.18 -38.94
N LYS A 598 8.15 8.55 -40.22
CA LYS A 598 7.92 9.92 -40.68
C LYS A 598 6.44 10.31 -40.74
N ASN A 599 5.55 9.36 -41.04
CA ASN A 599 4.16 9.67 -41.42
C ASN A 599 3.10 9.06 -40.50
N ALA A 600 3.46 8.21 -39.55
CA ALA A 600 2.51 7.61 -38.63
C ALA A 600 1.82 8.66 -37.73
N VAL A 601 0.53 8.44 -37.49
CA VAL A 601 -0.30 9.25 -36.58
C VAL A 601 -0.44 8.62 -35.19
N CYS A 602 0.32 7.55 -34.94
CA CYS A 602 0.36 6.81 -33.68
C CYS A 602 1.82 6.47 -33.33
N ASP A 603 2.05 5.85 -32.17
CA ASP A 603 3.39 5.43 -31.78
C ASP A 603 3.97 4.40 -32.76
N VAL A 604 5.29 4.45 -32.95
CA VAL A 604 6.03 3.54 -33.84
C VAL A 604 7.15 2.86 -33.06
N LEU A 605 7.14 1.54 -33.02
CA LEU A 605 8.22 0.72 -32.49
C LEU A 605 9.06 0.15 -33.65
N VAL A 606 10.31 0.57 -33.72
CA VAL A 606 11.29 0.03 -34.66
C VAL A 606 12.11 -1.07 -33.98
N VAL A 607 11.95 -2.30 -34.42
CA VAL A 607 12.65 -3.48 -33.89
C VAL A 607 14.01 -3.62 -34.56
N GLN A 608 15.07 -3.75 -33.76
CA GLN A 608 16.42 -4.01 -34.28
C GLN A 608 16.56 -5.49 -34.68
N THR A 609 16.41 -5.78 -35.98
CA THR A 609 16.43 -7.14 -36.54
C THR A 609 17.79 -7.54 -37.13
N SER A 610 18.75 -6.61 -37.16
CA SER A 610 20.05 -6.74 -37.84
C SER A 610 21.06 -7.71 -37.21
N ALA A 611 20.76 -8.25 -36.02
CA ALA A 611 21.64 -9.20 -35.32
C ALA A 611 21.39 -10.67 -35.71
N LEU A 612 20.39 -10.93 -36.56
CA LEU A 612 19.97 -12.28 -36.98
C LEU A 612 20.61 -12.74 -38.30
N ASP A 613 21.48 -11.93 -38.92
CA ASP A 613 22.29 -12.35 -40.06
C ASP A 613 23.43 -13.26 -39.57
N GLU A 614 23.28 -14.58 -39.70
CA GLU A 614 24.24 -15.60 -39.24
C GLU A 614 25.63 -15.55 -39.93
N GLU A 615 25.85 -14.70 -40.94
CA GLU A 615 27.14 -14.62 -41.65
C GLU A 615 28.20 -13.68 -41.03
N ARG A 616 27.94 -13.03 -39.88
CA ARG A 616 28.87 -12.00 -39.33
C ARG A 616 29.54 -12.31 -38.00
N VAL A 617 29.47 -13.54 -37.50
CA VAL A 617 30.33 -14.00 -36.39
C VAL A 617 31.63 -14.60 -36.96
N VAL A 618 32.45 -13.77 -37.61
CA VAL A 618 33.89 -14.04 -37.74
C VAL A 618 34.61 -12.83 -37.16
N PRO A 619 35.40 -13.00 -36.08
CA PRO A 619 36.14 -11.89 -35.50
C PRO A 619 37.16 -11.36 -36.52
N PRO A 620 37.49 -10.05 -36.51
CA PRO A 620 38.47 -9.49 -37.42
C PRO A 620 39.83 -10.18 -37.22
N SER A 621 40.39 -10.70 -38.31
CA SER A 621 41.74 -11.25 -38.42
C SER A 621 42.82 -10.19 -38.27
#